data_AF-A0A358FYF5-F1
#
_entry.id   AF-A0A358FYF5-F1
#
_cell.length_a   1.000
_cell.length_b   1.000
_cell.length_c   1.000
_cell.angle_alpha   90.00
_cell.angle_beta   90.00
_cell.angle_gamma   90.00
#
_symmetry.space_group_name_H-M   'P 1'
#
loop_
_entity.id
_entity.type
_entity.pdbx_description
1 polymer ?
#
loop_
_entity_poly.entity_id
_entity_poly.type
_entity_poly.pdbx_seq_one_letter_code
_entity_poly.pdbx_strand_id
1 'polypeptide(L)'
;DFWEFPTVSMGLGPITALYHARFNRYLMNRQLDDTSNSRVWAFLGDGETDEPETLGAISLAAREQLDNLIFVVNCNLQRLDGPVRGNGKIIQEL
;
A
#
# COMPACT_ATOMS: atom_id res chain seq x y z
N ASP A 1 -18.26 14.98 -2.52
CA ASP A 1 -17.16 15.33 -3.46
C ASP A 1 -15.96 15.90 -2.71
N PHE A 2 -15.28 15.08 -1.89
CA PHE A 2 -14.05 15.52 -1.23
C PHE A 2 -13.11 14.33 -1.02
N TRP A 3 -13.57 13.29 -0.32
CA TRP A 3 -12.81 12.07 -0.10
C TRP A 3 -13.06 11.03 -1.19
N GLU A 4 -11.99 10.34 -1.59
CA GLU A 4 -12.00 9.34 -2.67
C GLU A 4 -11.83 7.91 -2.15
N PHE A 5 -10.96 7.71 -1.15
CA PHE A 5 -10.55 6.38 -0.67
C PHE A 5 -10.74 6.25 0.84
N PRO A 6 -11.57 5.31 1.33
CA PRO A 6 -11.70 5.04 2.77
C PRO A 6 -10.55 4.16 3.26
N THR A 7 -9.77 4.63 4.24
CA THR A 7 -8.53 3.94 4.68
C THR A 7 -8.42 3.74 6.19
N VAL A 8 -9.34 4.28 7.00
CA VAL A 8 -9.23 4.21 8.47
C VAL A 8 -9.35 2.79 9.03
N SER A 9 -10.00 1.89 8.29
CA SER A 9 -9.90 0.45 8.53
C SER A 9 -8.56 -0.03 7.99
N MET A 10 -7.60 -0.12 8.90
CA MET A 10 -6.23 -0.54 8.62
C MET A 10 -6.19 -1.86 7.85
N GLY A 11 -5.20 -2.00 6.96
CA GLY A 11 -5.06 -3.15 6.06
C GLY A 11 -5.80 -3.01 4.73
N LEU A 12 -6.97 -2.35 4.69
CA LEU A 12 -7.74 -2.20 3.45
C LEU A 12 -7.12 -1.20 2.47
N GLY A 13 -6.52 -0.12 2.97
CA GLY A 13 -5.83 0.89 2.15
C GLY A 13 -4.73 0.31 1.26
N PRO A 14 -3.72 -0.38 1.83
CA PRO A 14 -2.61 -0.95 1.05
C PRO A 14 -3.04 -1.93 -0.05
N ILE A 15 -3.93 -2.89 0.26
CA ILE A 15 -4.42 -3.85 -0.75
C ILE A 15 -5.25 -3.15 -1.83
N THR A 16 -6.07 -2.16 -1.46
CA THR A 16 -6.87 -1.38 -2.43
C THR A 16 -5.96 -0.59 -3.36
N ALA A 17 -4.92 0.06 -2.83
CA ALA A 17 -3.94 0.81 -3.61
C ALA A 17 -3.21 -0.10 -4.61
N LEU A 18 -2.81 -1.31 -4.20
CA LEU A 18 -2.17 -2.28 -5.08
C LEU A 18 -3.07 -2.66 -6.25
N TYR A 19 -4.32 -3.03 -5.99
CA TYR A 19 -5.25 -3.39 -7.06
C TYR A 19 -5.67 -2.19 -7.92
N HIS A 20 -5.69 -0.97 -7.35
CA HIS A 20 -5.93 0.24 -8.13
C HIS A 20 -4.77 0.54 -9.08
N ALA A 21 -3.52 0.40 -8.63
CA ALA A 21 -2.34 0.55 -9.49
C ALA A 21 -2.33 -0.49 -10.62
N ARG A 22 -2.68 -1.74 -10.29
CA ARG A 22 -2.86 -2.81 -11.29
C ARG A 22 -3.98 -2.50 -12.27
N PHE A 23 -5.09 -1.94 -11.81
CA PHE A 23 -6.20 -1.57 -12.67
C PHE A 23 -5.83 -0.44 -13.65
N ASN A 24 -5.05 0.55 -13.21
CA ASN A 24 -4.48 1.56 -14.11
C ASN A 24 -3.64 0.91 -15.22
N ARG A 25 -2.75 -0.03 -14.86
CA ARG A 25 -1.99 -0.81 -15.87
C ARG A 25 -2.90 -1.60 -16.81
N TYR A 26 -3.99 -2.16 -16.31
CA TYR A 26 -5.00 -2.81 -17.14
C TYR A 26 -5.65 -1.83 -18.14
N LEU A 27 -6.10 -0.65 -17.69
CA LEU A 27 -6.72 0.36 -18.55
C LEU A 27 -5.77 0.82 -19.67
N MET A 28 -4.52 1.12 -19.32
CA MET A 28 -3.48 1.50 -20.27
C MET A 28 -3.19 0.38 -21.28
N ASN A 29 -2.98 -0.85 -20.81
CA ASN A 29 -2.67 -2.00 -21.68
C ASN A 29 -3.82 -2.34 -22.63
N ARG A 30 -5.05 -2.06 -22.23
CA ARG A 30 -6.27 -2.26 -23.03
C ARG A 30 -6.64 -1.06 -23.89
N GLN A 31 -5.84 0.01 -23.86
CA GLN A 31 -6.07 1.25 -24.62
C GLN A 31 -7.46 1.86 -24.32
N LEU A 32 -7.92 1.71 -23.08
CA LEU A 32 -9.20 2.26 -22.62
C LEU A 32 -9.03 3.68 -22.05
N ASP A 33 -7.87 3.95 -21.43
CA ASP A 33 -7.51 5.26 -20.90
C ASP A 33 -5.97 5.38 -20.81
N ASP A 34 -5.44 6.60 -20.89
CA ASP A 34 -4.00 6.86 -20.72
C ASP A 34 -3.68 7.17 -19.26
N THR A 35 -3.34 6.12 -18.51
CA THR A 35 -2.91 6.23 -17.12
C THR A 35 -1.39 6.22 -16.97
N SER A 36 -0.62 6.47 -18.03
CA SER A 36 0.85 6.33 -18.03
C SER A 36 1.55 7.24 -17.02
N ASN A 37 0.98 8.42 -16.76
CA ASN A 37 1.48 9.40 -15.79
C ASN A 37 0.85 9.27 -14.40
N SER A 38 -0.08 8.34 -14.20
CA SER A 38 -0.77 8.14 -12.92
C SER A 38 0.09 7.35 -11.94
N ARG A 39 0.16 7.83 -10.70
CA ARG A 39 0.82 7.14 -9.57
C ARG A 39 -0.18 6.93 -8.45
N VAL A 40 -0.11 5.76 -7.81
CA VAL A 40 -0.93 5.40 -6.65
C VAL A 40 -0.05 5.41 -5.42
N TRP A 41 -0.47 6.18 -4.41
CA TRP A 41 0.27 6.34 -3.15
C TRP A 41 -0.53 5.73 -2.00
N ALA A 42 0.07 4.76 -1.30
CA ALA A 42 -0.48 4.21 -0.06
C ALA A 42 0.32 4.77 1.12
N PHE A 43 -0.32 5.56 1.97
CA PHE A 43 0.26 6.06 3.21
C PHE A 43 -0.12 5.12 4.35
N LEU A 44 0.87 4.51 4.98
CA LEU A 44 0.70 3.42 5.94
C LEU A 44 1.40 3.74 7.25
N GLY A 45 0.86 3.21 8.35
CA GLY A 45 1.62 3.09 9.60
C GLY A 45 2.45 1.82 9.64
N ASP A 46 3.60 1.84 10.29
CA ASP A 46 4.35 0.61 10.59
C ASP A 46 3.58 -0.36 11.51
N GLY A 47 2.71 0.15 12.39
CA GLY A 47 1.79 -0.70 13.16
C GLY A 47 0.70 -1.38 12.31
N GLU A 48 0.27 -0.76 11.20
CA GLU A 48 -0.73 -1.31 10.28
C GLU A 48 -0.17 -2.48 9.45
N THR A 49 1.16 -2.63 9.33
CA THR A 49 1.76 -3.75 8.60
C THR A 49 1.60 -5.10 9.29
N ASP A 50 1.12 -5.11 10.55
CA ASP A 50 0.71 -6.34 11.25
C ASP A 50 -0.63 -6.90 10.74
N GLU A 51 -1.45 -6.09 10.04
CA GLU A 51 -2.67 -6.59 9.40
C GLU A 51 -2.31 -7.48 8.20
N PRO A 52 -2.88 -8.69 8.08
CA PRO A 52 -2.56 -9.64 7.00
C PRO A 52 -2.71 -9.04 5.60
N GLU A 53 -3.70 -8.17 5.41
CA GLU A 53 -4.04 -7.51 4.16
C GLU A 53 -2.95 -6.53 3.70
N THR A 54 -2.19 -5.94 4.62
CA THR A 54 -1.21 -4.89 4.31
C THR A 54 -0.07 -5.41 3.44
N LEU A 55 0.48 -6.58 3.77
CA LEU A 55 1.62 -7.17 3.06
C LEU A 55 1.27 -8.47 2.34
N GLY A 56 0.14 -9.11 2.62
CA GLY A 56 -0.21 -10.42 2.07
C GLY A 56 -0.24 -10.48 0.54
N ALA A 57 -0.59 -9.37 -0.12
CA ALA A 57 -0.62 -9.26 -1.58
C ALA A 57 0.64 -8.61 -2.19
N ILE A 58 1.64 -8.17 -1.41
CA ILE A 58 2.73 -7.32 -1.90
C ILE A 58 3.56 -7.97 -3.01
N SER A 59 3.71 -9.30 -2.98
CA SER A 59 4.41 -10.06 -4.03
C SER A 59 3.75 -9.93 -5.41
N LEU A 60 2.45 -9.64 -5.48
CA LEU A 60 1.74 -9.39 -6.73
C LEU A 60 2.25 -8.11 -7.41
N ALA A 61 2.60 -7.07 -6.64
CA ALA A 61 3.12 -5.82 -7.20
C ALA A 61 4.43 -6.06 -7.95
N ALA A 62 5.32 -6.91 -7.41
CA ALA A 62 6.56 -7.29 -8.09
C ALA A 62 6.30 -8.15 -9.34
N ARG A 63 5.36 -9.11 -9.28
CA ARG A 63 5.00 -9.97 -10.41
C ARG A 63 4.40 -9.20 -11.58
N GLU A 64 3.55 -8.22 -11.29
CA GLU A 64 2.88 -7.39 -12.30
C GLU A 64 3.69 -6.13 -12.65
N GLN A 65 4.90 -5.97 -12.10
CA GLN A 65 5.80 -4.84 -12.34
C GLN A 65 5.12 -3.48 -12.12
N LEU A 66 4.44 -3.33 -10.98
CA LEU A 66 3.69 -2.12 -10.63
C LEU A 66 4.61 -0.98 -10.18
N ASP A 67 5.38 -0.42 -11.10
CA ASP A 67 6.20 0.79 -10.92
C ASP A 67 5.38 2.08 -10.71
N ASN A 68 4.06 2.02 -10.87
CA ASN A 68 3.11 3.09 -10.57
C ASN A 68 2.55 3.03 -9.13
N LEU A 69 2.97 2.08 -8.31
CA LEU A 69 2.58 1.96 -6.90
C LEU A 69 3.71 2.41 -5.98
N ILE A 70 3.41 3.30 -5.02
CA ILE A 70 4.36 3.72 -3.99
C ILE A 70 3.73 3.51 -2.61
N PHE A 71 4.39 2.71 -1.78
CA PHE A 71 4.07 2.61 -0.36
C PHE A 71 4.95 3.58 0.43
N VAL A 72 4.31 4.41 1.24
CA VAL A 72 4.96 5.33 2.18
C VAL A 72 4.64 4.86 3.58
N VAL A 73 5.57 4.12 4.18
CA VAL A 73 5.41 3.59 5.53
C VAL A 73 6.01 4.56 6.53
N ASN A 74 5.18 5.10 7.42
CA ASN A 74 5.63 5.91 8.53
C ASN A 74 6.13 5.00 9.67
N CYS A 75 7.45 4.80 9.71
CA CYS A 75 8.10 4.00 10.75
C CYS A 75 8.41 4.85 11.99
N ASN A 76 7.37 5.26 12.72
CA ASN A 76 7.52 5.97 13.99
C ASN A 76 7.82 5.01 15.17
N LEU A 77 7.90 3.70 14.90
CA LEU A 77 8.23 2.60 15.80
C LEU A 77 7.14 2.27 16.84
N GLN A 78 5.95 2.88 16.72
CA GLN A 78 4.89 2.81 17.71
C GLN A 78 3.51 2.55 17.08
N ARG A 79 2.71 1.73 17.76
CA ARG A 79 1.26 1.60 17.59
C ARG A 79 0.55 2.21 18.80
N LEU A 80 -0.78 2.18 18.80
CA LEU A 80 -1.61 2.87 19.81
C LEU A 80 -1.22 2.49 21.25
N ASP A 81 -0.98 1.20 21.51
CA ASP A 81 -0.72 0.67 22.85
C ASP A 81 0.77 0.36 23.13
N GLY A 82 1.70 0.85 22.30
CA GLY A 82 3.15 0.68 22.54
C GLY A 82 3.97 0.40 21.28
N PRO A 83 5.21 -0.11 21.40
CA PRO A 83 6.08 -0.32 20.24
C PRO A 83 5.60 -1.46 19.34
N VAL A 84 5.81 -1.33 18.03
CA VAL A 84 5.44 -2.36 17.03
C VAL A 84 6.31 -3.61 17.19
N ARG A 85 7.61 -3.43 17.38
CA ARG A 85 8.60 -4.48 17.68
C ARG A 85 9.53 -4.04 18.80
N GLY A 86 9.11 -4.15 20.06
CA GLY A 86 9.87 -3.64 21.22
C GLY A 86 11.30 -4.21 21.38
N ASN A 87 11.50 -5.48 21.00
CA ASN A 87 12.81 -6.16 21.04
C ASN A 87 13.38 -6.44 19.64
N GLY A 88 12.75 -5.92 18.60
CA GLY A 88 13.10 -6.16 17.20
C GLY A 88 13.38 -4.85 16.46
N LYS A 89 13.43 -4.92 15.14
CA LYS A 89 13.58 -3.73 14.30
C LYS A 89 12.66 -3.81 13.08
N ILE A 90 11.52 -3.13 13.15
CA ILE A 90 10.47 -3.19 12.11
C ILE A 90 10.97 -2.69 10.74
N ILE A 91 11.86 -1.70 10.71
CA ILE A 91 12.42 -1.18 9.44
C ILE A 91 13.26 -2.22 8.69
N GLN A 92 13.86 -3.19 9.38
CA GLN A 92 14.61 -4.28 8.74
C GLN A 92 13.73 -5.49 8.41
N GLU A 93 12.56 -5.61 9.05
CA GLU A 93 11.57 -6.64 8.76
C GLU A 93 10.83 -6.33 7.45
N LEU A 94 10.60 -5.03 7.19
CA LEU A 94 10.09 -4.48 5.93
C LEU A 94 11.17 -4.41 4.84
#